data_AF-A0A5C6YE62-F1
#
_entry.id   AF-A0A5C6YE62-F1
#
_cell.length_a   1.000
_cell.length_b   1.000
_cell.length_c   1.000
_cell.angle_alpha   90.00
_cell.angle_beta   90.00
_cell.angle_gamma   90.00
#
_symmetry.space_group_name_H-M   'P 1'
#
loop_
_entity.id
_entity.type
_entity.pdbx_description
1 polymer ?
#
loop_
_entity_poly.entity_id
_entity_poly.type
_entity_poly.pdbx_seq_one_letter_code
_entity_poly.pdbx_strand_id
1 'polypeptide(L)'
;MFLILFTHIFTEKTKMAISDLYSTGKHKQEIGHFANIVKIAKADGEITEGEEALLIKAGKSLNITVEESILILINPEKFPTNPPASYDDRIERLYRLAKMILVDGDAKLPEVKLMRKIAIGLNFSNENAEKVCDEAIHLVSNKNDLNDFIVAIKKVDSV
;
A
#
# COMPACT_ATOMS: atom_id res chain seq x y z
N MET A 1 -30.92 6.02 -19.28
CA MET A 1 -30.00 6.01 -18.14
C MET A 1 -29.42 4.62 -17.86
N PHE A 2 -30.24 3.55 -17.79
CA PHE A 2 -29.74 2.16 -17.60
C PHE A 2 -28.83 1.64 -18.73
N LEU A 3 -29.07 2.00 -19.98
CA LEU A 3 -28.27 1.53 -21.12
C LEU A 3 -26.84 2.11 -21.17
N ILE A 4 -26.65 3.33 -20.65
CA ILE A 4 -25.35 4.03 -20.59
C ILE A 4 -24.49 3.44 -19.46
N LEU A 5 -25.13 3.07 -18.34
CA LEU A 5 -24.46 2.35 -17.26
C LEU A 5 -24.06 0.94 -17.71
N PHE A 6 -24.91 0.27 -18.50
CA PHE A 6 -24.61 -1.07 -19.02
C PHE A 6 -23.46 -1.05 -20.04
N THR A 7 -23.40 -0.06 -20.93
CA THR A 7 -22.26 0.11 -21.84
C THR A 7 -21.00 0.52 -21.09
N HIS A 8 -21.04 1.46 -20.14
CA HIS A 8 -19.86 1.78 -19.30
C HIS A 8 -19.34 0.56 -18.53
N ILE A 9 -20.23 -0.19 -17.88
CA ILE A 9 -19.87 -1.42 -17.15
C ILE A 9 -19.29 -2.48 -18.09
N PHE A 10 -19.85 -2.63 -19.30
CA PHE A 10 -19.35 -3.61 -20.28
C PHE A 10 -17.99 -3.20 -20.85
N THR A 11 -17.80 -1.91 -21.16
CA THR A 11 -16.52 -1.35 -21.63
C THR A 11 -15.44 -1.43 -20.55
N GLU A 12 -15.79 -1.18 -19.29
CA GLU A 12 -14.90 -1.41 -18.13
C GLU A 12 -14.49 -2.88 -18.00
N LYS A 13 -15.45 -3.80 -18.13
CA LYS A 13 -15.20 -5.26 -18.05
C LYS A 13 -14.27 -5.75 -19.15
N THR A 14 -14.41 -5.24 -20.36
CA THR A 14 -13.54 -5.59 -21.50
C THR A 14 -12.16 -4.96 -21.38
N LYS A 15 -12.06 -3.73 -20.86
CA LYS A 15 -10.77 -3.06 -20.59
C LYS A 15 -9.98 -3.77 -19.48
N MET A 16 -10.65 -4.24 -18.41
CA MET A 16 -10.04 -5.07 -17.36
C MET A 16 -9.47 -6.38 -17.92
N ALA A 17 -10.26 -7.11 -18.71
CA ALA A 17 -9.80 -8.37 -19.31
C ALA A 17 -8.56 -8.17 -20.22
N ILE A 18 -8.46 -7.03 -20.89
CA ILE A 18 -7.31 -6.67 -21.72
C ILE A 18 -6.10 -6.31 -20.83
N SER A 19 -6.27 -5.50 -19.78
CA SER A 19 -5.19 -5.15 -18.85
C SER A 19 -4.66 -6.37 -18.06
N ASP A 20 -5.54 -7.30 -17.67
CA ASP A 20 -5.18 -8.58 -17.02
C ASP A 20 -4.34 -9.50 -17.92
N LEU A 21 -4.47 -9.34 -19.24
CA LEU A 21 -3.70 -10.06 -20.27
C LEU A 21 -2.30 -9.47 -20.50
N TYR A 22 -2.11 -8.17 -20.26
CA TYR A 22 -0.84 -7.46 -20.46
C TYR A 22 -0.04 -7.20 -19.16
N SER A 23 -0.64 -7.44 -18.00
CA SER A 23 0.04 -7.29 -16.72
C SER A 23 0.98 -8.47 -16.45
N THR A 24 2.27 -8.15 -16.31
CA THR A 24 3.29 -9.11 -15.86
C THR A 24 2.96 -9.61 -14.45
N GLY A 25 3.49 -10.78 -14.05
CA GLY A 25 3.31 -11.31 -12.70
C GLY A 25 3.70 -10.31 -11.60
N LYS A 26 4.74 -9.51 -11.85
CA LYS A 26 5.17 -8.41 -10.95
C LYS A 26 4.11 -7.31 -10.85
N HIS A 27 3.54 -6.86 -11.97
CA HIS A 27 2.50 -5.82 -11.94
C HIS A 27 1.26 -6.27 -11.16
N LYS A 28 0.87 -7.55 -11.31
CA LYS A 28 -0.23 -8.14 -10.52
C LYS A 28 0.07 -8.13 -9.02
N GLN A 29 1.33 -8.33 -8.61
CA GLN A 29 1.74 -8.22 -7.21
C GLN A 29 1.67 -6.78 -6.69
N GLU A 30 2.01 -5.79 -7.51
CA GLU A 30 1.91 -4.37 -7.12
C GLU A 30 0.45 -3.89 -7.07
N ILE A 31 -0.41 -4.34 -8.00
CA ILE A 31 -1.87 -4.14 -7.92
C ILE A 31 -2.42 -4.73 -6.62
N GLY A 32 -2.05 -5.97 -6.29
CA GLY A 32 -2.44 -6.59 -5.04
C GLY A 32 -1.92 -5.86 -3.81
N HIS A 33 -0.73 -5.25 -3.89
CA HIS A 33 -0.22 -4.38 -2.82
C HIS A 33 -1.12 -3.17 -2.61
N PHE A 34 -1.35 -2.44 -3.69
CA PHE A 34 -2.07 -1.18 -3.67
C PHE A 34 -3.51 -1.41 -3.22
N ALA A 35 -4.15 -2.49 -3.70
CA ALA A 35 -5.46 -2.92 -3.22
C ALA A 35 -5.48 -3.13 -1.71
N ASN A 36 -4.48 -3.80 -1.13
CA ASN A 36 -4.43 -3.99 0.32
C ASN A 36 -4.30 -2.66 1.09
N ILE A 37 -3.48 -1.73 0.60
CA ILE A 37 -3.35 -0.38 1.19
C ILE A 37 -4.70 0.34 1.15
N VAL A 38 -5.39 0.30 0.01
CA VAL A 38 -6.71 0.93 -0.16
C VAL A 38 -7.76 0.29 0.76
N LYS A 39 -7.77 -1.04 0.94
CA LYS A 39 -8.69 -1.71 1.88
C LYS A 39 -8.51 -1.18 3.30
N ILE A 40 -7.25 -1.05 3.75
CA ILE A 40 -6.92 -0.57 5.08
C ILE A 40 -7.28 0.91 5.25
N ALA A 41 -7.02 1.73 4.22
CA ALA A 41 -7.39 3.15 4.22
C ALA A 41 -8.92 3.38 4.26
N LYS A 42 -9.72 2.44 3.75
CA LYS A 42 -11.19 2.53 3.74
C LYS A 42 -11.87 1.87 4.93
N ALA A 43 -11.10 1.28 5.86
CA ALA A 43 -11.64 0.46 6.94
C ALA A 43 -12.56 1.23 7.90
N ASP A 44 -12.32 2.53 8.08
CA ASP A 44 -13.14 3.47 8.87
C ASP A 44 -14.20 4.21 8.03
N GLY A 45 -14.35 3.86 6.75
CA GLY A 45 -15.43 4.33 5.88
C GLY A 45 -15.15 5.62 5.10
N GLU A 46 -14.14 6.39 5.49
CA GLU A 46 -13.77 7.65 4.83
C GLU A 46 -12.25 7.75 4.65
N ILE A 47 -11.80 8.10 3.44
CA ILE A 47 -10.39 8.43 3.18
C ILE A 47 -10.22 9.94 3.43
N THR A 48 -9.36 10.30 4.36
CA THR A 48 -9.02 11.71 4.62
C THR A 48 -8.08 12.26 3.55
N GLU A 49 -8.02 13.60 3.39
CA GLU A 49 -7.10 14.26 2.43
C GLU A 49 -5.62 13.85 2.65
N GLY A 50 -5.23 13.66 3.91
CA GLY A 50 -3.88 13.22 4.24
C GLY A 50 -3.62 11.73 3.94
N GLU A 51 -4.64 10.88 4.01
CA GLU A 51 -4.56 9.48 3.58
C GLU A 51 -4.53 9.37 2.05
N GLU A 52 -5.27 10.23 1.35
CA GLU A 52 -5.21 10.36 -0.10
C GLU A 52 -3.79 10.67 -0.59
N ALA A 53 -3.05 11.53 0.12
CA ALA A 53 -1.65 11.81 -0.20
C ALA A 53 -0.77 10.55 -0.18
N LEU A 54 -0.94 9.68 0.83
CA LEU A 54 -0.24 8.39 0.88
C LEU A 54 -0.67 7.49 -0.28
N LEU A 55 -1.97 7.41 -0.58
CA LEU A 55 -2.47 6.59 -1.69
C LEU A 55 -1.92 7.06 -3.04
N ILE A 56 -1.81 8.37 -3.27
CA ILE A 56 -1.17 8.93 -4.47
C ILE A 56 0.32 8.55 -4.53
N LYS A 57 1.04 8.68 -3.41
CA LYS A 57 2.46 8.29 -3.32
C LYS A 57 2.62 6.78 -3.61
N ALA A 58 1.80 5.95 -2.98
CA ALA A 58 1.81 4.50 -3.16
C ALA A 58 1.52 4.10 -4.60
N GLY A 59 0.48 4.67 -5.24
CA GLY A 59 0.16 4.37 -6.64
C GLY A 59 1.34 4.66 -7.57
N LYS A 60 1.99 5.83 -7.41
CA LYS A 60 3.19 6.20 -8.17
C LYS A 60 4.36 5.23 -7.92
N SER A 61 4.68 4.93 -6.67
CA SER A 61 5.81 4.06 -6.31
C SER A 61 5.61 2.61 -6.70
N LEU A 62 4.36 2.16 -6.80
CA LEU A 62 3.97 0.81 -7.21
C LEU A 62 3.75 0.70 -8.72
N ASN A 63 3.99 1.78 -9.47
CA ASN A 63 3.78 1.86 -10.91
C ASN A 63 2.33 1.51 -11.31
N ILE A 64 1.37 1.93 -10.50
CA ILE A 64 -0.06 1.77 -10.76
C ILE A 64 -0.53 2.98 -11.55
N THR A 65 -1.20 2.73 -12.67
CA THR A 65 -1.78 3.78 -13.49
C THR A 65 -2.90 4.51 -12.75
N VAL A 66 -3.27 5.70 -13.25
CA VAL A 66 -4.40 6.45 -12.67
C VAL A 66 -5.70 5.66 -12.83
N GLU A 67 -5.89 5.02 -13.98
CA GLU A 67 -7.05 4.17 -14.27
C GLU A 67 -7.13 2.98 -13.32
N GLU A 68 -6.03 2.25 -13.11
CA GLU A 68 -5.98 1.14 -12.15
C GLU A 68 -6.24 1.63 -10.73
N SER A 69 -5.67 2.77 -10.35
CA SER A 69 -5.87 3.36 -9.04
C SER A 69 -7.36 3.66 -8.80
N ILE A 70 -8.05 4.26 -9.77
CA ILE A 70 -9.50 4.54 -9.70
C ILE A 70 -10.29 3.24 -9.55
N LEU A 71 -9.99 2.21 -10.35
CA LEU A 71 -10.69 0.91 -10.27
C LEU A 71 -10.52 0.26 -8.89
N ILE A 72 -9.30 0.30 -8.35
CA ILE A 72 -8.97 -0.24 -7.03
C ILE A 72 -9.65 0.59 -5.93
N LEU A 73 -9.67 1.93 -6.04
CA LEU A 73 -10.38 2.81 -5.10
C LEU A 73 -11.88 2.54 -5.09
N ILE A 74 -12.51 2.26 -6.23
CA ILE A 74 -13.94 1.95 -6.33
C ILE A 74 -14.25 0.60 -5.67
N ASN A 75 -13.48 -0.44 -5.98
CA ASN A 75 -13.74 -1.79 -5.47
C ASN A 75 -12.44 -2.58 -5.23
N PRO A 76 -11.77 -2.37 -4.08
CA PRO A 76 -10.49 -3.00 -3.82
C PRO A 76 -10.62 -4.52 -3.57
N GLU A 77 -11.81 -5.01 -3.22
CA GLU A 77 -12.07 -6.45 -2.98
C GLU A 77 -11.98 -7.31 -4.24
N LYS A 78 -12.14 -6.71 -5.43
CA LYS A 78 -11.99 -7.42 -6.70
C LYS A 78 -10.55 -7.80 -7.03
N PHE A 79 -9.59 -7.20 -6.35
CA PHE A 79 -8.18 -7.38 -6.64
C PHE A 79 -7.59 -8.36 -5.62
N PRO A 80 -7.02 -9.49 -6.07
CA PRO A 80 -6.38 -10.43 -5.16
C PRO A 80 -5.20 -9.76 -4.47
N THR A 81 -5.21 -9.75 -3.15
CA THR A 81 -4.10 -9.28 -2.34
C THR A 81 -3.10 -10.41 -2.18
N ASN A 82 -1.81 -10.13 -2.37
CA ASN A 82 -0.73 -11.08 -2.11
C ASN A 82 -0.09 -10.72 -0.76
N PRO A 83 -0.48 -11.41 0.34
CA PRO A 83 0.14 -11.18 1.63
C PRO A 83 1.61 -11.62 1.60
N PRO A 84 2.50 -10.94 2.36
CA PRO A 84 3.87 -11.40 2.55
C PRO A 84 3.90 -12.80 3.19
N ALA A 85 4.78 -13.69 2.71
CA ALA A 85 4.79 -15.09 3.10
C ALA A 85 5.64 -15.36 4.36
N SER A 86 6.69 -14.58 4.56
CA SER A 86 7.59 -14.67 5.72
C SER A 86 7.51 -13.42 6.61
N TYR A 87 8.12 -13.45 7.80
CA TYR A 87 8.27 -12.26 8.63
C TYR A 87 9.14 -11.20 7.97
N ASP A 88 10.24 -11.62 7.36
CA ASP A 88 11.17 -10.74 6.66
C ASP A 88 10.48 -10.07 5.47
N ASP A 89 9.58 -10.76 4.78
CA ASP A 89 8.76 -10.18 3.71
C ASP A 89 7.82 -9.08 4.26
N ARG A 90 7.33 -9.20 5.50
CA ARG A 90 6.49 -8.16 6.14
C ARG A 90 7.32 -6.92 6.43
N ILE A 91 8.55 -7.12 6.91
CA ILE A 91 9.50 -6.05 7.18
C ILE A 91 9.95 -5.38 5.88
N GLU A 92 10.21 -6.14 4.81
CA GLU A 92 10.51 -5.59 3.49
C GLU A 92 9.32 -4.77 2.96
N ARG A 93 8.08 -5.23 3.19
CA ARG A 93 6.89 -4.47 2.84
C ARG A 93 6.80 -3.14 3.57
N LEU A 94 7.10 -3.14 4.87
CA LEU A 94 7.19 -1.93 5.68
C LEU A 94 8.30 -1.00 5.19
N TYR A 95 9.49 -1.53 4.84
CA TYR A 95 10.59 -0.75 4.28
C TYR A 95 10.17 -0.03 2.99
N ARG A 96 9.54 -0.78 2.07
CA ARG A 96 9.02 -0.23 0.82
C ARG A 96 8.00 0.87 1.12
N LEU A 97 7.05 0.64 2.01
CA LEU A 97 6.04 1.62 2.41
C LEU A 97 6.66 2.90 3.00
N ALA A 98 7.63 2.76 3.93
CA ALA A 98 8.35 3.88 4.53
C ALA A 98 9.08 4.72 3.46
N LYS A 99 9.68 4.07 2.45
CA LYS A 99 10.27 4.77 1.30
C LYS A 99 9.25 5.51 0.45
N MET A 100 8.03 4.99 0.30
CA MET A 100 6.97 5.64 -0.49
C MET A 100 6.51 6.94 0.16
N ILE A 101 6.34 6.95 1.49
CA ILE A 101 5.84 8.12 2.20
C ILE A 101 6.87 9.26 2.27
N LEU A 102 8.17 8.94 2.24
CA LEU A 102 9.29 9.89 2.34
C LEU A 102 9.82 10.40 0.99
N VAL A 103 9.16 10.09 -0.14
CA VAL A 103 9.65 10.49 -1.49
C VAL A 103 9.82 12.01 -1.63
N ASP A 104 8.98 12.81 -0.98
CA ASP A 104 9.00 14.27 -0.99
C ASP A 104 9.75 14.91 0.19
N GLY A 105 10.43 14.09 1.01
CA GLY A 105 11.33 14.53 2.08
C GLY A 105 10.78 14.39 3.49
N ASP A 106 9.47 14.58 3.69
CA ASP A 106 8.84 14.54 5.02
C ASP A 106 7.57 13.69 5.05
N ALA A 107 7.46 12.82 6.05
CA ALA A 107 6.25 12.06 6.33
C ALA A 107 5.27 12.91 7.15
N LYS A 108 4.06 13.14 6.62
CA LYS A 108 3.02 13.92 7.32
C LYS A 108 2.27 13.05 8.32
N LEU A 109 1.77 13.65 9.41
CA LEU A 109 1.05 12.93 10.47
C LEU A 109 -0.09 12.01 9.94
N PRO A 110 -0.96 12.43 9.00
CA PRO A 110 -1.98 11.54 8.44
C PRO A 110 -1.41 10.34 7.69
N GLU A 111 -0.30 10.53 6.95
CA GLU A 111 0.38 9.46 6.22
C GLU A 111 0.97 8.44 7.20
N VAL A 112 1.59 8.91 8.29
CA VAL A 112 2.14 8.06 9.36
C VAL A 112 1.03 7.28 10.08
N LYS A 113 -0.14 7.90 10.31
CA LYS A 113 -1.30 7.21 10.88
C LYS A 113 -1.77 6.05 9.99
N LEU A 114 -1.85 6.25 8.67
CA LEU A 114 -2.20 5.19 7.74
C LEU A 114 -1.08 4.14 7.62
N MET A 115 0.19 4.55 7.63
CA MET A 115 1.32 3.62 7.71
C MET A 115 1.21 2.69 8.92
N ARG A 116 0.82 3.22 10.10
CA ARG A 116 0.59 2.41 11.30
C ARG A 116 -0.56 1.43 11.14
N LYS A 117 -1.70 1.86 10.56
CA LYS A 117 -2.81 0.94 10.21
C LYS A 117 -2.31 -0.19 9.30
N ILE A 118 -1.44 0.13 8.33
CA ILE A 118 -0.87 -0.85 7.40
C ILE A 118 0.12 -1.79 8.10
N ALA A 119 0.96 -1.29 9.01
CA ALA A 119 1.85 -2.13 9.81
C ALA A 119 1.06 -3.16 10.63
N ILE A 120 -0.04 -2.75 11.26
CA ILE A 120 -0.94 -3.69 11.96
C ILE A 120 -1.51 -4.73 10.97
N GLY A 121 -1.93 -4.30 9.78
CA GLY A 121 -2.38 -5.21 8.70
C GLY A 121 -1.28 -6.14 8.15
N LEU A 122 0.00 -5.83 8.40
CA LEU A 122 1.16 -6.67 8.15
C LEU A 122 1.54 -7.53 9.37
N ASN A 123 0.63 -7.69 10.33
CA ASN A 123 0.80 -8.50 11.55
C ASN A 123 1.98 -8.04 12.45
N PHE A 124 2.30 -6.74 12.46
CA PHE A 124 3.05 -6.15 13.58
C PHE A 124 2.09 -5.97 14.77
N SER A 125 2.59 -6.10 16.01
CA SER A 125 1.72 -6.00 17.19
C SER A 125 1.15 -4.58 17.32
N ASN A 126 -0.09 -4.44 17.81
CA ASN A 126 -0.70 -3.12 18.04
C ASN A 126 0.14 -2.26 19.02
N GLU A 127 0.78 -2.92 19.99
CA GLU A 127 1.61 -2.30 21.02
C GLU A 127 2.92 -1.73 20.44
N ASN A 128 3.52 -2.42 19.45
CA ASN A 128 4.78 -2.01 18.84
C ASN A 128 4.62 -1.26 17.51
N ALA A 129 3.45 -1.29 16.87
CA ALA A 129 3.23 -0.69 15.54
C ALA A 129 3.65 0.78 15.47
N GLU A 130 3.48 1.56 16.54
CA GLU A 130 3.97 2.94 16.62
C GLU A 130 5.49 3.02 16.54
N LYS A 131 6.18 2.34 17.48
CA LYS A 131 7.64 2.29 17.55
C LYS A 131 8.26 1.75 16.27
N VAL A 132 7.64 0.72 15.70
CA VAL A 132 8.06 0.09 14.43
C VAL A 132 7.94 1.09 13.27
N CYS A 133 6.88 1.89 13.21
CA CYS A 133 6.73 2.92 12.17
C CYS A 133 7.73 4.06 12.35
N ASP A 134 7.92 4.54 13.59
CA ASP A 134 8.87 5.60 13.91
C ASP A 134 10.30 5.19 13.54
N GLU A 135 10.70 3.97 13.93
CA GLU A 135 11.99 3.41 13.56
C GLU A 135 12.12 3.23 12.05
N ALA A 136 11.07 2.77 11.38
CA ALA A 136 11.09 2.61 9.93
C ALA A 136 11.31 3.94 9.19
N ILE A 137 10.62 5.00 9.63
CA ILE A 137 10.80 6.36 9.10
C ILE A 137 12.23 6.84 9.38
N HIS A 138 12.70 6.70 10.61
CA HIS A 138 14.06 7.09 11.01
C HIS A 138 15.13 6.40 10.15
N LEU A 139 15.01 5.09 9.95
CA LEU A 139 15.98 4.30 9.18
C LEU A 139 16.00 4.72 7.71
N VAL A 140 14.84 4.93 7.09
CA VAL A 140 14.74 5.35 5.69
C VAL A 140 15.23 6.79 5.49
N SER A 141 14.90 7.71 6.39
CA SER A 141 15.40 9.09 6.34
C SER A 141 16.93 9.16 6.44
N ASN A 142 17.54 8.24 7.20
CA ASN A 142 19.00 8.09 7.29
C ASN A 142 19.61 7.22 6.17
N LYS A 143 18.81 6.85 5.15
CA LYS A 143 19.25 6.09 3.97
C LYS A 143 19.86 4.71 4.29
N ASN A 144 19.42 4.08 5.38
CA ASN A 144 19.82 2.71 5.70
C ASN A 144 19.32 1.74 4.61
N ASP A 145 20.11 0.69 4.36
CA ASP A 145 19.73 -0.36 3.42
C ASP A 145 18.73 -1.35 4.02
N LEU A 146 18.25 -2.27 3.19
CA LEU A 146 17.25 -3.26 3.60
C LEU A 146 17.77 -4.22 4.68
N ASN A 147 19.06 -4.58 4.67
CA ASN A 147 19.61 -5.53 5.63
C ASN A 147 19.65 -4.91 7.02
N ASP A 148 20.17 -3.69 7.12
CA ASP A 148 20.21 -2.93 8.37
C ASP A 148 18.79 -2.66 8.88
N PHE A 149 17.87 -2.35 7.96
CA PHE A 149 16.47 -2.15 8.28
C PHE A 149 15.83 -3.40 8.90
N ILE A 150 16.05 -4.57 8.31
CA ILE A 150 15.50 -5.83 8.82
C ILE A 150 16.01 -6.11 10.24
N VAL A 151 17.30 -5.94 10.47
CA VAL A 151 17.91 -6.17 11.79
C VAL A 151 17.33 -5.23 12.85
N ALA A 152 17.21 -3.94 12.52
CA ALA A 152 16.69 -2.93 13.45
C ALA A 152 15.20 -3.14 13.78
N ILE A 153 14.35 -3.40 12.77
CA ILE A 153 12.92 -3.64 12.98
C ILE A 153 12.67 -4.89 13.81
N LYS A 154 13.40 -5.99 13.54
CA LYS A 154 13.30 -7.21 14.37
C LYS A 154 13.58 -6.91 15.83
N LYS A 155 14.60 -6.11 16.11
CA LYS A 155 14.95 -5.71 17.48
C LYS A 155 13.84 -4.88 18.13
N VAL A 156 13.24 -3.92 17.42
CA VAL A 156 12.16 -3.07 17.96
C VAL A 156 10.87 -3.85 18.20
N ASP A 157 10.52 -4.76 17.29
CA ASP A 157 9.27 -5.53 17.36
C ASP A 157 9.35 -6.74 18.33
N SER A 158 10.57 -7.22 18.63
CA SER A 158 10.81 -8.34 19.56
C SER A 158 10.65 -8.01 21.06
N VAL A 159 10.34 -6.76 21.39
CA VAL A 159 10.22 -6.24 22.76
C VAL A 159 8.76 -6.22 23.21
#